data_AF-A0A1Q3STG5-F1
#
_entry.id   AF-A0A1Q3STG5-F1
#
_cell.length_a   1.000
_cell.length_b   1.000
_cell.length_c   1.000
_cell.angle_alpha   90.00
_cell.angle_beta   90.00
_cell.angle_gamma   90.00
#
_symmetry.space_group_name_H-M   'P 1'
#
loop_
_entity.id
_entity.type
_entity.pdbx_description
1 polymer ?
#
loop_
_entity_poly.entity_id
_entity_poly.type
_entity_poly.pdbx_seq_one_letter_code
_entity_poly.pdbx_strand_id
1 'polypeptide(L)'
;MSFLSMIFGQVESSIAGIRQVVQTVEQAALAPIAAMAQQVVGGAWKGDGADAFVNQLMSIATPKLQKMNQAATLYHTNIGKSRDTIQQADQKVAGLAKNLEEPFNFFK
;
A
#
# COMPACT_ATOMS: atom_id res chain seq x y z
N MET A 1 12.14 -14.46 -19.00
CA MET A 1 11.18 -13.77 -18.11
C MET A 1 9.92 -13.50 -18.92
N SER A 2 8.77 -14.03 -18.49
CA SER A 2 7.49 -13.87 -19.22
C SER A 2 7.04 -12.40 -19.18
N PHE A 3 6.40 -11.90 -20.25
CA PHE A 3 5.79 -10.56 -20.31
C PHE A 3 4.91 -10.26 -19.08
N LEU A 4 4.21 -11.27 -18.57
CA LEU A 4 3.40 -11.17 -17.35
C LEU A 4 4.26 -10.82 -16.12
N SER A 5 5.45 -11.40 -15.98
CA SER A 5 6.35 -11.10 -14.85
C SER A 5 6.87 -9.66 -14.86
N MET A 6 7.04 -9.07 -16.06
CA MET A 6 7.46 -7.67 -16.21
C MET A 6 6.34 -6.71 -15.80
N ILE A 7 5.10 -6.96 -16.23
CA ILE A 7 3.93 -6.17 -15.83
C ILE A 7 3.71 -6.25 -14.32
N PHE A 8 3.79 -7.45 -13.73
CA PHE A 8 3.62 -7.59 -12.28
C PHE A 8 4.70 -6.87 -11.48
N GLY A 9 5.95 -6.90 -11.92
CA GLY A 9 7.02 -6.12 -11.29
C GLY A 9 6.76 -4.61 -11.33
N GLN A 10 6.21 -4.10 -12.44
CA GLN A 10 5.85 -2.68 -12.56
C GLN A 10 4.67 -2.29 -11.68
N VAL A 11 3.68 -3.18 -11.55
CA VAL A 11 2.52 -2.99 -10.65
C VAL A 11 2.97 -3.00 -9.18
N GLU A 12 3.84 -3.93 -8.78
CA GLU A 12 4.40 -3.99 -7.42
C GLU A 12 5.19 -2.73 -7.07
N SER A 13 6.03 -2.25 -8.00
CA SER A 13 6.74 -0.98 -7.86
C SER A 13 5.79 0.20 -7.65
N SER A 14 4.70 0.25 -8.42
CA SER A 14 3.67 1.29 -8.26
C SER A 14 3.00 1.25 -6.89
N ILE A 15 2.73 0.05 -6.35
CA ILE A 15 2.15 -0.11 -5.00
C ILE A 15 3.15 0.30 -3.92
N ALA A 16 4.43 -0.05 -4.08
CA ALA A 16 5.48 0.41 -3.17
C ALA A 16 5.56 1.94 -3.15
N GLY A 17 5.43 2.58 -4.33
CA GLY A 17 5.31 4.03 -4.45
C GLY A 17 4.10 4.60 -3.70
N ILE A 18 2.93 3.97 -3.78
CA ILE A 18 1.74 4.40 -3.02
C ILE A 18 2.00 4.34 -1.52
N ARG A 19 2.61 3.26 -1.00
CA ARG A 19 2.96 3.17 0.43
C ARG A 19 3.92 4.29 0.86
N GLN A 20 4.93 4.58 0.04
CA GLN A 20 5.89 5.65 0.29
C GLN A 20 5.19 7.01 0.38
N VAL A 21 4.25 7.29 -0.53
CA VAL A 21 3.45 8.53 -0.52
C VAL A 21 2.62 8.61 0.76
N VAL A 22 1.97 7.51 1.15
CA VAL A 22 1.16 7.47 2.37
C VAL A 22 2.00 7.77 3.62
N GLN A 23 3.18 7.16 3.75
CA GLN A 23 4.10 7.44 4.84
C GLN A 23 4.61 8.89 4.82
N THR A 24 4.90 9.42 3.64
CA THR A 24 5.33 10.82 3.48
C THR A 24 4.23 11.79 3.94
N VAL A 25 2.98 11.54 3.54
CA VAL A 25 1.84 12.37 3.95
C VAL A 25 1.60 12.25 5.46
N GLU A 26 1.72 11.05 6.02
CA GLU A 26 1.61 10.84 7.47
C GLU A 26 2.66 11.64 8.24
N GLN A 27 3.93 11.59 7.83
CA GLN A 27 4.99 12.37 8.45
C GLN A 27 4.78 13.87 8.26
N ALA A 28 4.43 14.32 7.05
CA ALA A 28 4.21 15.73 6.74
C ALA A 28 3.02 16.31 7.52
N ALA A 29 2.00 15.50 7.81
CA ALA A 29 0.84 15.92 8.61
C ALA A 29 1.10 15.86 10.12
N LEU A 30 1.80 14.83 10.61
CA LEU A 30 2.06 14.66 12.04
C LEU A 30 3.20 15.56 12.57
N ALA A 31 4.20 15.86 11.75
CA ALA A 31 5.33 16.71 12.14
C ALA A 31 4.91 18.10 12.66
N PRO A 32 4.06 18.89 11.98
CA PRO A 32 3.62 20.18 12.50
C PRO A 32 2.74 20.03 13.75
N ILE A 33 1.95 18.97 13.87
CA ILE A 33 1.13 18.71 15.07
C ILE A 33 2.04 18.40 16.27
N ALA A 34 3.08 17.59 16.08
CA ALA A 34 4.08 17.31 17.10
C ALA A 34 4.86 18.58 17.51
N ALA A 35 5.20 19.43 16.55
CA ALA A 35 5.85 20.72 16.83
C ALA A 35 4.94 21.66 17.64
N MET A 36 3.64 21.72 17.32
CA MET A 36 2.67 22.48 18.11
C MET A 36 2.53 21.91 19.53
N ALA A 37 2.44 20.57 19.66
CA ALA A 37 2.41 19.92 20.97
C ALA A 37 3.64 20.27 21.82
N GLN A 38 4.84 20.33 21.20
CA GLN A 38 6.05 20.75 21.89
C GLN A 38 6.02 22.22 22.34
N GLN A 39 5.40 23.12 21.57
CA GLN A 39 5.23 24.52 21.98
C GLN A 39 4.26 24.66 23.16
N VAL A 40 3.25 23.79 23.24
CA VAL A 40 2.30 23.74 24.37
C VAL A 40 3.00 23.18 25.62
N VAL A 41 3.67 22.03 25.50
CA VAL A 41 4.43 21.40 26.61
C VAL A 41 5.59 22.28 27.08
N GLY A 42 6.26 22.98 26.15
CA GLY A 42 7.33 23.93 26.45
C GLY A 42 6.85 25.25 27.07
N GLY A 43 5.52 25.41 27.24
CA GLY A 43 4.92 26.56 27.89
C GLY A 43 4.95 27.84 27.07
N ALA A 44 5.22 27.77 25.76
CA ALA A 44 5.08 28.92 24.86
C ALA A 44 3.59 29.24 24.64
N TRP A 45 2.74 28.21 24.56
CA TRP A 45 1.28 28.31 24.56
C TRP A 45 0.75 27.64 25.83
N LYS A 46 0.14 28.43 26.73
CA LYS A 46 -0.36 27.95 28.03
C LYS A 46 -1.89 28.04 28.11
N GLY A 47 -2.49 27.04 28.72
CA GLY A 47 -3.91 26.99 29.10
C GLY A 47 -4.69 25.88 28.42
N ASP A 48 -5.78 25.45 29.05
CA ASP A 48 -6.61 24.30 28.63
C ASP A 48 -7.07 24.36 27.17
N GLY A 49 -7.23 25.56 26.61
CA GLY A 49 -7.57 25.76 25.20
C GLY A 49 -6.47 25.37 24.22
N ALA A 50 -5.20 25.56 24.58
CA ALA A 50 -4.05 25.16 23.75
C ALA A 50 -3.90 23.63 23.72
N ASP A 51 -4.05 22.98 24.89
CA ASP A 51 -4.09 21.52 25.01
C ASP A 51 -5.28 20.93 24.23
N ALA A 52 -6.47 21.53 24.38
CA ALA A 52 -7.67 21.10 23.67
C ALA A 52 -7.53 21.26 22.14
N PHE A 53 -6.89 22.32 21.67
CA PHE A 53 -6.66 22.55 20.24
C PHE A 53 -5.74 21.48 19.63
N VAL A 54 -4.60 21.19 20.27
CA VAL A 54 -3.68 20.13 19.83
C VAL A 54 -4.37 18.76 19.85
N ASN A 55 -5.13 18.48 20.91
CA ASN A 55 -5.89 17.23 21.02
C ASN A 55 -6.97 17.10 19.94
N GLN A 56 -7.69 18.17 19.61
CA GLN A 56 -8.68 18.17 18.53
C GLN A 56 -8.02 17.98 17.16
N LEU A 57 -6.89 18.62 16.91
CA LEU A 57 -6.12 18.44 15.68
C LEU A 57 -5.64 16.99 15.51
N MET A 58 -5.08 16.38 16.57
CA MET A 58 -4.71 14.97 16.56
C MET A 58 -5.92 14.06 16.33
N SER A 59 -7.04 14.35 17.01
CA SER A 59 -8.31 13.63 16.86
C SER A 59 -8.86 13.67 15.43
N ILE A 60 -8.60 14.73 14.66
CA ILE A 60 -9.07 14.85 13.27
C ILE A 60 -8.07 14.23 12.28
N ALA A 61 -6.78 14.44 12.50
CA ALA A 61 -5.73 14.01 11.58
C ALA A 61 -5.51 12.50 11.63
N THR A 62 -5.40 11.91 12.83
CA THR A 62 -5.07 10.49 13.00
C THR A 62 -6.06 9.54 12.33
N PRO A 63 -7.40 9.70 12.48
CA PRO A 63 -8.34 8.79 11.83
C PRO A 63 -8.30 8.87 10.30
N LYS A 64 -8.02 10.05 9.74
CA LYS A 64 -7.91 10.23 8.28
C LYS A 64 -6.66 9.52 7.73
N LEU A 65 -5.53 9.64 8.44
CA LEU A 65 -4.30 8.93 8.10
C LEU A 65 -4.46 7.41 8.23
N GLN A 66 -5.16 6.94 9.28
CA GLN A 66 -5.48 5.51 9.43
C GLN A 66 -6.32 4.97 8.28
N LYS A 67 -7.36 5.69 7.85
CA LYS A 67 -8.18 5.29 6.68
C LYS A 67 -7.35 5.20 5.40
N MET A 68 -6.42 6.14 5.19
CA MET A 68 -5.51 6.12 4.05
C MET A 68 -4.56 4.91 4.09
N ASN A 69 -3.97 4.59 5.25
CA ASN A 69 -3.14 3.41 5.46
C ASN A 69 -3.92 2.10 5.22
N GLN A 70 -5.16 2.02 5.68
CA GLN A 70 -6.03 0.86 5.45
C GLN A 70 -6.33 0.67 3.95
N ALA A 71 -6.67 1.75 3.24
CA ALA A 71 -6.90 1.70 1.80
C ALA A 71 -5.64 1.21 1.05
N ALA A 72 -4.48 1.79 1.34
CA ALA A 72 -3.21 1.38 0.72
C ALA A 72 -2.86 -0.09 1.00
N THR A 73 -3.12 -0.56 2.22
CA THR A 73 -2.91 -1.97 2.60
C THR A 73 -3.86 -2.89 1.84
N LEU A 74 -5.15 -2.54 1.76
CA LEU A 74 -6.15 -3.31 1.02
C LEU A 74 -5.81 -3.42 -0.46
N TYR A 75 -5.41 -2.31 -1.10
CA TYR A 75 -4.95 -2.32 -2.49
C TYR A 75 -3.76 -3.26 -2.69
N HIS A 76 -2.76 -3.19 -1.81
CA HIS A 76 -1.61 -4.07 -1.88
C HIS A 76 -2.00 -5.56 -1.77
N THR A 77 -2.86 -5.90 -0.80
CA THR A 77 -3.33 -7.28 -0.62
C THR A 77 -4.11 -7.77 -1.83
N ASN A 78 -5.03 -6.97 -2.36
CA ASN A 78 -5.86 -7.38 -3.49
C ASN A 78 -5.04 -7.60 -4.76
N ILE A 79 -4.05 -6.73 -5.02
CA ILE A 79 -3.19 -6.89 -6.19
C ILE A 79 -2.27 -8.11 -6.03
N GLY A 80 -1.73 -8.37 -4.84
CA GLY A 80 -0.98 -9.59 -4.56
C GLY A 80 -1.80 -10.86 -4.85
N LYS A 81 -3.06 -10.90 -4.38
CA LYS A 81 -3.98 -12.01 -4.67
C LYS A 81 -4.25 -12.18 -6.18
N SER A 82 -4.44 -11.08 -6.91
CA SER A 82 -4.64 -11.12 -8.36
C SER A 82 -3.42 -11.69 -9.09
N ARG A 83 -2.21 -11.28 -8.70
CA ARG A 83 -0.95 -11.83 -9.23
C ARG A 83 -0.86 -13.33 -9.01
N ASP A 84 -1.12 -13.79 -7.79
CA ASP A 84 -1.03 -15.21 -7.44
C ASP A 84 -2.05 -16.04 -8.23
N THR A 85 -3.27 -15.51 -8.42
CA THR A 85 -4.32 -16.14 -9.23
C THR A 85 -3.88 -16.29 -10.69
N ILE A 86 -3.29 -15.24 -11.27
CA ILE A 86 -2.83 -15.26 -12.67
C ILE A 86 -1.65 -16.22 -12.84
N GLN A 87 -0.69 -16.26 -11.90
CA GLN A 87 0.40 -17.25 -11.95
C GLN A 87 -0.10 -18.68 -11.92
N GLN A 88 -1.09 -18.99 -11.07
CA GLN A 88 -1.69 -20.31 -11.03
C GLN A 88 -2.42 -20.65 -12.34
N ALA A 89 -3.10 -19.68 -12.94
CA ALA A 89 -3.74 -19.86 -14.24
C ALA A 89 -2.71 -20.13 -15.35
N ASP A 90 -1.61 -19.38 -15.39
CA ASP A 90 -0.52 -19.55 -16.35
C ASP A 90 0.13 -20.94 -16.24
N GLN A 91 0.42 -21.38 -15.01
CA GLN A 91 0.96 -22.72 -14.75
C GLN A 91 0.00 -23.83 -15.22
N LYS A 92 -1.31 -23.65 -15.00
CA LYS A 92 -2.33 -24.61 -15.47
C LYS A 92 -2.39 -24.65 -16.99
N VAL A 93 -2.40 -23.49 -17.66
CA VAL A 93 -2.42 -23.41 -19.12
C VAL A 93 -1.16 -24.02 -19.73
N ALA A 94 0.02 -23.75 -19.16
CA ALA A 94 1.27 -24.35 -19.62
C ALA A 94 1.28 -25.89 -19.48
N GLY A 95 0.71 -26.41 -18.38
CA GLY A 95 0.53 -27.85 -18.19
C GLY A 95 -0.43 -28.47 -19.21
N LEU A 96 -1.56 -27.80 -19.48
CA LEU A 96 -2.51 -28.24 -20.50
C LEU A 96 -1.91 -28.21 -21.91
N ALA A 97 -1.15 -27.17 -22.26
CA ALA A 97 -0.47 -27.06 -23.54
C ALA A 97 0.54 -28.20 -23.76
N LYS A 98 1.35 -28.54 -22.74
CA LYS A 98 2.25 -29.70 -22.79
C LYS A 98 1.51 -31.01 -23.03
N ASN A 99 0.39 -31.23 -22.34
CA ASN A 99 -0.42 -32.44 -22.52
C ASN A 99 -1.05 -32.51 -23.91
N LEU A 100 -1.28 -31.37 -24.57
CA LEU A 100 -1.79 -31.32 -25.94
C LEU A 100 -0.68 -31.53 -26.99
N GLU A 101 0.56 -31.13 -26.70
CA GLU A 101 1.71 -31.38 -27.59
C GLU A 101 2.11 -32.87 -27.67
N GLU A 102 1.91 -33.63 -26.60
CA GLU A 102 2.23 -35.07 -26.56
C GLU A 102 1.52 -35.88 -27.67
N PRO A 103 0.19 -35.74 -27.89
CA PRO A 103 -0.51 -36.33 -29.02
C PRO A 103 -0.01 -35.87 -30.40
N PHE A 104 0.41 -34.60 -30.55
CA PHE A 104 0.91 -34.09 -31.83
C PHE A 104 2.31 -34.59 -32.17
N ASN A 105 3.14 -34.86 -31.17
CA ASN A 105 4.45 -35.50 -31.35
C ASN A 105 4.35 -37.00 -31.66
N PHE A 106 3.18 -37.64 -31.47
CA PHE A 106 2.97 -39.04 -31.86
C PHE A 106 2.86 -39.23 -33.38
N PHE A 107 2.51 -38.18 -34.13
CA PHE A 107 2.33 -38.24 -35.60
C PHE A 107 3.57 -37.80 -36.39
N LYS A 108 4.73 -37.66 -35.75
CA LYS A 108 6.02 -37.30 -36.35
C LYS A 108 6.97 -38.49 -36.33
#